data_AF-A0A1E7EZX2-F1
#
_entry.id   AF-A0A1E7EZX2-F1
#
_cell.length_a   1.000
_cell.length_b   1.000
_cell.length_c   1.000
_cell.angle_alpha   90.00
_cell.angle_beta   90.00
_cell.angle_gamma   90.00
#
_symmetry.space_group_name_H-M   'P 1'
#
loop_
_entity.id
_entity.type
_entity.pdbx_description
1 polymer ?
#
loop_
_entity_poly.entity_id
_entity_poly.type
_entity_poly.pdbx_seq_one_letter_code
_entity_poly.pdbx_strand_id
1 'polypeptide(L)'
;MASSITREGNGQRGGHGKTTRSYVETFNEASTDESVSNNKKRRRRRRITIDYYDSSRRCVIINNEKRDSICKGPYIDDEYHECEYDHGHDHDDDDNNKKEVTLLPTTIELSEELCKVVDRVHYSRDESLEALDTLFEWAYTRDTIFLTNFYKYGGVIRIVDFLKTTIIMEDVVVGGGGAAMTSRLECIEIVVRVIAQVTYAGETNHEIATKIATAVVDCDGIQILLQAAGNNKYTSTGGGSSSGSSNDVKIKLEILREIGSIFNNITHHCGELLGQELALAILDLGMNNITGLNKVVVDDHPIAFDIVRALFDTFSNIVLLNNNDYVTKKYFKDKNILSKCLEVFYENEKNNNIVSWIGSGRRHSCRENEEKLMKSATRLFAVCGRKKLLDECGSDYENLLPVCVMSLKEYPTNEQIRKNVLKLLNGALCCTDDNNEVHVHDDHDQRGTIEKAGTIEALSSLLTTKGINEDEKTKIRKVISKIIAPP
;
A
#
# COMPACT_ATOMS: atom_id res chain seq x y z
N MET A 1 58.24 -25.41 -25.46
CA MET A 1 58.06 -25.60 -24.01
C MET A 1 56.73 -26.30 -23.81
N ALA A 2 56.78 -27.45 -23.13
CA ALA A 2 55.77 -28.40 -22.64
C ALA A 2 54.31 -28.30 -23.17
N SER A 3 53.78 -29.30 -23.91
CA SER A 3 53.12 -30.55 -23.42
C SER A 3 51.64 -30.30 -23.03
N SER A 4 50.59 -31.05 -23.34
CA SER A 4 50.30 -32.41 -23.90
C SER A 4 48.74 -32.48 -24.03
N ILE A 5 48.16 -32.97 -25.13
CA ILE A 5 47.58 -34.33 -25.33
C ILE A 5 46.57 -34.74 -24.23
N THR A 6 45.24 -34.83 -24.46
CA THR A 6 44.42 -35.98 -24.94
C THR A 6 42.93 -35.50 -24.93
N ARG A 7 41.95 -35.86 -25.78
CA ARG A 7 41.47 -37.06 -26.51
C ARG A 7 40.20 -37.67 -25.83
N GLU A 8 39.19 -37.93 -26.67
CA GLU A 8 37.99 -38.80 -26.49
C GLU A 8 36.83 -38.23 -25.64
N GLY A 9 35.55 -38.48 -25.92
CA GLY A 9 34.89 -39.37 -26.88
C GLY A 9 33.36 -39.31 -26.72
N ASN A 10 32.67 -39.77 -27.77
CA ASN A 10 31.24 -39.93 -28.02
C ASN A 10 30.26 -40.18 -26.83
N GLY A 11 29.01 -39.73 -27.01
CA GLY A 11 27.85 -40.29 -26.30
C GLY A 11 26.50 -39.73 -26.77
N GLN A 12 25.79 -40.48 -27.62
CA GLN A 12 24.38 -40.29 -28.00
C GLN A 12 23.40 -40.37 -26.81
N ARG A 13 22.24 -39.70 -26.97
CA ARG A 13 20.85 -40.01 -26.52
C ARG A 13 20.18 -38.70 -26.06
N GLY A 14 18.91 -38.41 -26.30
CA GLY A 14 17.82 -39.05 -27.01
C GLY A 14 16.69 -38.02 -27.04
N GLY A 15 16.11 -37.75 -28.21
CA GLY A 15 15.02 -36.80 -28.37
C GLY A 15 13.69 -37.45 -28.02
N HIS A 16 13.03 -36.98 -26.96
CA HIS A 16 11.61 -37.24 -26.72
C HIS A 16 10.80 -36.01 -27.13
N GLY A 17 10.11 -36.13 -28.26
CA GLY A 17 9.03 -35.25 -28.66
C GLY A 17 7.85 -35.40 -27.72
N LYS A 18 7.27 -34.27 -27.30
CA LYS A 18 5.94 -34.20 -26.70
C LYS A 18 4.99 -33.58 -27.70
N THR A 19 4.08 -34.44 -28.14
CA THR A 19 2.94 -34.18 -29.00
C THR A 19 1.91 -33.33 -28.25
N THR A 20 1.62 -32.12 -28.73
CA THR A 20 0.47 -31.33 -28.33
C THR A 20 -0.75 -31.82 -29.12
N ARG A 21 -1.70 -32.46 -28.43
CA ARG A 21 -3.04 -32.75 -28.95
C ARG A 21 -3.92 -31.52 -28.71
N SER A 22 -4.31 -30.83 -29.77
CA SER A 22 -5.41 -29.88 -29.72
C SER A 22 -6.73 -30.66 -29.77
N TYR A 23 -7.64 -30.34 -28.86
CA TYR A 23 -9.04 -30.72 -28.96
C TYR A 23 -9.77 -29.55 -29.63
N VAL A 24 -10.31 -29.80 -30.82
CA VAL A 24 -11.23 -28.91 -31.53
C VAL A 24 -12.62 -29.52 -31.33
N GLU A 25 -13.45 -28.90 -30.49
CA GLU A 25 -14.88 -29.22 -30.43
C GLU A 25 -15.62 -28.30 -31.38
N THR A 26 -16.03 -28.86 -32.52
CA THR A 26 -17.00 -28.29 -33.45
C THR A 26 -18.41 -28.51 -32.90
N PHE A 27 -19.11 -27.43 -32.55
CA PHE A 27 -20.56 -27.47 -32.37
C PHE A 27 -21.26 -27.28 -33.72
N ASN A 28 -22.01 -28.30 -34.12
CA ASN A 28 -22.84 -28.31 -35.31
C ASN A 28 -24.06 -27.40 -35.13
N GLU A 29 -24.27 -26.53 -36.11
CA GLU A 29 -25.53 -25.84 -36.38
C GLU A 29 -26.61 -26.86 -36.78
N ALA A 30 -27.78 -26.76 -36.17
CA ALA A 30 -29.00 -27.39 -36.68
C ALA A 30 -30.03 -26.28 -36.94
N SER A 31 -30.15 -25.97 -38.23
CA SER A 31 -31.22 -25.19 -38.84
C SER A 31 -32.52 -25.99 -38.84
N THR A 32 -33.62 -25.34 -38.45
CA THR A 32 -34.94 -25.63 -39.01
C THR A 32 -35.72 -24.33 -39.18
N ASP A 33 -36.00 -24.04 -40.43
CA ASP A 33 -36.90 -23.01 -40.95
C ASP A 33 -38.37 -23.46 -40.92
N GLU A 34 -39.26 -22.53 -41.30
CA GLU A 34 -40.72 -22.59 -41.52
C GLU A 34 -41.63 -22.25 -40.32
N SER A 35 -42.68 -21.44 -40.44
CA SER A 35 -43.14 -20.49 -41.46
C SER A 35 -44.32 -19.66 -40.90
N VAL A 36 -44.35 -18.37 -41.29
CA VAL A 36 -45.49 -17.48 -41.63
C VAL A 36 -46.85 -17.61 -40.89
N SER A 37 -47.32 -16.51 -40.25
CA SER A 37 -48.64 -15.87 -40.53
C SER A 37 -49.00 -14.66 -39.63
N ASN A 38 -48.99 -13.47 -40.25
CA ASN A 38 -49.95 -12.34 -40.20
C ASN A 38 -50.71 -11.88 -38.93
N ASN A 39 -50.53 -10.56 -38.67
CA ASN A 39 -51.51 -9.52 -38.30
C ASN A 39 -52.27 -9.58 -36.96
N LYS A 40 -51.93 -8.63 -36.05
CA LYS A 40 -52.89 -7.62 -35.53
C LYS A 40 -52.21 -6.57 -34.65
N LYS A 41 -52.32 -5.29 -35.06
CA LYS A 41 -52.09 -4.10 -34.22
C LYS A 41 -52.98 -4.17 -32.96
N ARG A 42 -52.38 -4.21 -31.78
CA ARG A 42 -53.04 -3.86 -30.51
C ARG A 42 -52.05 -3.15 -29.60
N ARG A 43 -52.25 -1.84 -29.45
CA ARG A 43 -51.69 -1.03 -28.35
C ARG A 43 -52.12 -1.67 -27.02
N ARG A 44 -51.17 -2.24 -26.28
CA ARG A 44 -51.33 -2.59 -24.87
C ARG A 44 -50.26 -1.85 -24.07
N ARG A 45 -50.74 -1.06 -23.11
CA ARG A 45 -49.95 -0.39 -22.08
C ARG A 45 -49.03 -1.43 -21.41
N ARG A 46 -47.71 -1.22 -21.47
CA ARG A 46 -46.77 -1.98 -20.65
C ARG A 46 -46.95 -1.51 -19.21
N ARG A 47 -47.45 -2.39 -18.34
CA ARG A 47 -47.14 -2.34 -16.91
C ARG A 47 -45.67 -2.74 -16.82
N ILE A 48 -44.84 -1.84 -16.32
CA ILE A 48 -43.49 -2.17 -15.89
C ILE A 48 -43.68 -2.91 -14.56
N THR A 49 -43.49 -4.22 -14.58
CA THR A 49 -43.26 -5.00 -13.36
C THR A 49 -41.76 -4.90 -13.13
N ILE A 50 -41.36 -4.23 -12.05
CA ILE A 50 -39.98 -4.27 -11.58
C ILE A 50 -39.84 -5.59 -10.83
N ASP A 51 -39.28 -6.59 -11.47
CA ASP A 51 -38.89 -7.83 -10.80
C ASP A 51 -37.65 -7.51 -9.95
N TYR A 52 -37.82 -7.55 -8.64
CA TYR A 52 -36.71 -7.52 -7.68
C TYR A 52 -35.79 -8.71 -8.00
N TYR A 53 -34.56 -8.42 -8.42
CA TYR A 53 -33.51 -9.41 -8.53
C TYR A 53 -33.03 -9.75 -7.10
N ASP A 54 -33.62 -10.80 -6.53
CA ASP A 54 -33.17 -11.38 -5.26
C ASP A 54 -31.91 -12.23 -5.52
N SER A 55 -30.74 -11.62 -5.33
CA SER A 55 -29.44 -12.30 -5.39
C SER A 55 -29.16 -13.17 -4.15
N SER A 56 -30.14 -13.44 -3.28
CA SER A 56 -30.00 -14.30 -2.10
C SER A 56 -30.10 -15.80 -2.44
N ARG A 57 -29.34 -16.31 -3.41
CA ARG A 57 -29.19 -17.77 -3.62
C ARG A 57 -27.78 -18.18 -4.02
N ARG A 58 -26.81 -17.88 -3.14
CA ARG A 58 -25.69 -18.79 -2.85
C ARG A 58 -24.96 -18.39 -1.55
N CYS A 59 -25.72 -18.24 -0.47
CA CYS A 59 -25.15 -18.28 0.87
C CYS A 59 -25.39 -19.70 1.40
N VAL A 60 -24.35 -20.53 1.43
CA VAL A 60 -24.40 -21.80 2.17
C VAL A 60 -24.45 -21.42 3.65
N ILE A 61 -25.60 -21.68 4.28
CA ILE A 61 -25.76 -21.60 5.72
C ILE A 61 -24.84 -22.64 6.34
N ILE A 62 -23.71 -22.20 6.91
CA ILE A 62 -22.95 -23.01 7.86
C ILE A 62 -23.59 -22.75 9.22
N ASN A 63 -24.20 -23.80 9.77
CA ASN A 63 -24.80 -23.78 11.10
C ASN A 63 -23.74 -23.46 12.17
N ASN A 64 -24.01 -22.43 12.96
CA ASN A 64 -23.29 -22.12 14.19
C ASN A 64 -23.64 -23.16 15.27
N GLU A 65 -22.76 -24.12 15.49
CA GLU A 65 -22.68 -24.80 16.79
C GLU A 65 -21.77 -24.01 17.72
N LYS A 66 -22.32 -23.73 18.90
CA LYS A 66 -21.68 -23.09 20.05
C LYS A 66 -20.28 -23.64 20.31
N ARG A 67 -19.28 -22.75 20.35
CA ARG A 67 -18.09 -22.92 21.18
C ARG A 67 -17.88 -21.66 22.02
N ASP A 68 -18.32 -21.75 23.26
CA ASP A 68 -17.72 -21.03 24.36
C ASP A 68 -16.27 -21.52 24.48
N SER A 69 -15.30 -20.72 24.07
CA SER A 69 -13.93 -20.87 24.55
C SER A 69 -13.25 -19.52 24.66
N ILE A 70 -13.12 -19.10 25.90
CA ILE A 70 -12.33 -17.99 26.41
C ILE A 70 -10.89 -18.16 25.90
N CYS A 71 -10.46 -17.29 24.99
CA CYS A 71 -9.05 -17.03 24.72
C CYS A 71 -8.77 -15.57 25.05
N LYS A 72 -8.40 -15.31 26.30
CA LYS A 72 -7.71 -14.07 26.68
C LYS A 72 -6.31 -14.12 26.07
N GLY A 73 -6.15 -13.55 24.89
CA GLY A 73 -4.83 -13.20 24.34
C GLY A 73 -4.21 -12.04 25.15
N PRO A 74 -2.88 -11.90 25.16
CA PRO A 74 -2.20 -10.92 26.00
C PRO A 74 -2.55 -9.49 25.57
N TYR A 75 -3.00 -8.70 26.55
CA TYR A 75 -3.14 -7.25 26.50
C TYR A 75 -1.84 -6.64 25.92
N ILE A 76 -1.94 -6.00 24.77
CA ILE A 76 -0.89 -5.10 24.27
C ILE A 76 -1.33 -3.69 24.67
N ASP A 77 -0.86 -3.24 25.83
CA ASP A 77 -0.90 -1.83 26.22
C ASP A 77 0.17 -1.08 25.43
N ASP A 78 -0.13 -0.77 24.16
CA ASP A 78 0.45 0.39 23.49
C ASP A 78 -0.74 1.34 23.27
N GLU A 79 -0.90 2.33 24.15
CA GLU A 79 -1.82 3.46 23.95
C GLU A 79 -1.49 4.13 22.60
N TYR A 80 -2.29 3.81 21.59
CA TYR A 80 -2.28 4.48 20.30
C TYR A 80 -2.93 5.85 20.49
N HIS A 81 -2.12 6.87 20.76
CA HIS A 81 -2.55 8.24 20.46
C HIS A 81 -2.55 8.38 18.93
N GLU A 82 -3.75 8.31 18.34
CA GLU A 82 -3.98 8.72 16.96
C GLU A 82 -3.50 10.17 16.82
N CYS A 83 -2.49 10.39 15.99
CA CYS A 83 -2.23 11.72 15.48
C CYS A 83 -3.38 12.00 14.50
N GLU A 84 -4.24 12.95 14.82
CA GLU A 84 -5.26 13.45 13.89
C GLU A 84 -4.63 13.68 12.51
N TYR A 85 -5.12 12.92 11.52
CA TYR A 85 -4.70 13.05 10.14
C TYR A 85 -5.37 14.30 9.56
N ASP A 86 -4.67 15.42 9.63
CA ASP A 86 -5.06 16.60 8.87
C ASP A 86 -4.58 16.44 7.42
N HIS A 87 -5.50 16.07 6.52
CA HIS A 87 -5.31 16.14 5.07
C HIS A 87 -5.62 17.57 4.58
N GLY A 88 -5.02 18.56 5.23
CA GLY A 88 -5.03 19.94 4.77
C GLY A 88 -4.26 20.07 3.45
N HIS A 89 -4.95 19.85 2.34
CA HIS A 89 -4.53 20.44 1.07
C HIS A 89 -4.80 21.94 1.16
N ASP A 90 -3.79 22.70 1.61
CA ASP A 90 -3.74 24.14 1.43
C ASP A 90 -3.53 24.43 -0.06
N HIS A 91 -4.65 24.42 -0.80
CA HIS A 91 -4.77 25.25 -1.98
C HIS A 91 -4.98 26.68 -1.48
N ASP A 92 -3.88 27.44 -1.37
CA ASP A 92 -3.87 28.90 -1.19
C ASP A 92 -4.41 29.60 -2.46
N ASP A 93 -5.65 29.32 -2.81
CA ASP A 93 -6.46 30.21 -3.63
C ASP A 93 -7.37 30.99 -2.67
N ASP A 94 -6.90 32.21 -2.37
CA ASP A 94 -7.49 33.22 -1.49
C ASP A 94 -8.81 33.78 -2.08
N ASP A 95 -9.74 32.88 -2.41
CA ASP A 95 -11.11 33.20 -2.80
C ASP A 95 -12.04 32.89 -1.63
N ASN A 96 -12.58 33.96 -1.04
CA ASN A 96 -13.61 34.01 0.01
C ASN A 96 -14.95 33.37 -0.45
N ASN A 97 -14.92 32.12 -0.89
CA ASN A 97 -16.12 31.38 -1.22
C ASN A 97 -16.58 30.67 0.05
N LYS A 98 -17.77 31.06 0.52
CA LYS A 98 -18.47 30.41 1.64
C LYS A 98 -18.34 28.90 1.48
N LYS A 99 -17.71 28.21 2.46
CA LYS A 99 -17.79 26.75 2.59
C LYS A 99 -19.27 26.39 2.63
N GLU A 100 -19.80 26.01 1.47
CA GLU A 100 -21.13 25.45 1.32
C GLU A 100 -21.11 24.18 2.17
N VAL A 101 -22.00 24.11 3.16
CA VAL A 101 -22.12 22.92 4.00
C VAL A 101 -22.50 21.79 3.05
N THR A 102 -21.57 20.88 2.79
CA THR A 102 -21.80 19.72 1.93
C THR A 102 -22.94 18.92 2.56
N LEU A 103 -24.13 19.00 1.98
CA LEU A 103 -25.30 18.31 2.49
C LEU A 103 -25.08 16.82 2.30
N LEU A 104 -25.18 16.06 3.39
CA LEU A 104 -25.13 14.60 3.33
C LEU A 104 -26.28 14.07 2.46
N PRO A 105 -26.03 13.03 1.65
CA PRO A 105 -27.03 12.51 0.74
C PRO A 105 -28.17 11.84 1.50
N THR A 106 -29.36 11.95 0.94
CA THR A 106 -30.44 11.02 1.23
C THR A 106 -30.09 9.62 0.70
N THR A 107 -30.73 8.60 1.27
CA THR A 107 -30.55 7.22 0.78
C THR A 107 -30.96 7.00 -0.68
N ILE A 108 -31.85 7.85 -1.20
CA ILE A 108 -32.31 7.81 -2.60
C ILE A 108 -31.22 8.36 -3.51
N GLU A 109 -30.69 9.55 -3.20
CA GLU A 109 -29.60 10.19 -3.96
C GLU A 109 -28.38 9.27 -4.03
N LEU A 110 -27.98 8.67 -2.90
CA LEU A 110 -26.88 7.71 -2.88
C LEU A 110 -27.13 6.51 -3.81
N SER A 111 -28.35 5.98 -3.81
CA SER A 111 -28.70 4.87 -4.68
C SER A 111 -28.69 5.28 -6.16
N GLU A 112 -29.08 6.51 -6.49
CA GLU A 112 -29.07 7.05 -7.84
C GLU A 112 -27.64 7.21 -8.35
N GLU A 113 -26.74 7.80 -7.56
CA GLU A 113 -25.31 7.92 -7.93
C GLU A 113 -24.65 6.54 -8.11
N LEU A 114 -24.93 5.59 -7.21
CA LEU A 114 -24.44 4.21 -7.36
C LEU A 114 -25.02 3.48 -8.58
N CYS A 115 -26.19 3.89 -9.09
CA CYS A 115 -26.74 3.36 -10.33
C CYS A 115 -25.99 3.92 -11.55
N LYS A 116 -25.61 5.20 -11.55
CA LYS A 116 -24.82 5.83 -12.63
C LYS A 116 -23.46 5.17 -12.83
N VAL A 117 -22.87 4.64 -11.78
CA VAL A 117 -21.59 3.91 -11.85
C VAL A 117 -21.76 2.53 -12.51
N VAL A 118 -22.88 1.84 -12.26
CA VAL A 118 -23.07 0.45 -12.71
C VAL A 118 -23.76 0.36 -14.08
N ASP A 119 -24.74 1.21 -14.34
CA ASP A 119 -25.58 1.14 -15.53
C ASP A 119 -24.95 1.92 -16.70
N ARG A 120 -23.98 1.26 -17.34
CA ARG A 120 -23.27 1.78 -18.52
C ARG A 120 -24.13 1.83 -19.80
N VAL A 121 -25.38 1.35 -19.75
CA VAL A 121 -26.29 1.40 -20.91
C VAL A 121 -27.08 2.69 -20.91
N HIS A 122 -27.54 3.12 -19.73
CA HIS A 122 -28.38 4.31 -19.59
C HIS A 122 -27.57 5.56 -19.24
N TYR A 123 -26.41 5.42 -18.60
CA TYR A 123 -25.56 6.54 -18.24
C TYR A 123 -24.29 6.57 -19.07
N SER A 124 -23.92 7.78 -19.47
CA SER A 124 -22.65 8.07 -20.13
C SER A 124 -21.49 7.95 -19.15
N ARG A 125 -20.28 7.87 -19.69
CA ARG A 125 -19.05 7.84 -18.88
C ARG A 125 -18.88 9.11 -18.05
N ASP A 126 -19.25 10.27 -18.61
CA ASP A 126 -19.12 11.56 -17.94
C ASP A 126 -20.08 11.62 -16.74
N GLU A 127 -21.30 11.10 -16.88
CA GLU A 127 -22.24 10.94 -15.76
C GLU A 127 -21.73 9.98 -14.69
N SER A 128 -21.04 8.88 -15.08
CA SER A 128 -20.40 7.99 -14.10
C SER A 128 -19.25 8.68 -13.36
N LEU A 129 -18.49 9.56 -14.03
CA LEU A 129 -17.40 10.32 -13.42
C LEU A 129 -17.92 11.35 -12.43
N GLU A 130 -18.94 12.13 -12.81
CA GLU A 130 -19.62 13.08 -11.92
C GLU A 130 -20.21 12.39 -10.68
N ALA A 131 -20.76 11.18 -10.88
CA ALA A 131 -21.24 10.35 -9.77
C ALA A 131 -20.11 9.92 -8.83
N LEU A 132 -18.95 9.55 -9.37
CA LEU A 132 -17.78 9.18 -8.57
C LEU A 132 -17.20 10.37 -7.81
N ASP A 133 -17.21 11.57 -8.39
CA ASP A 133 -16.78 12.80 -7.71
C ASP A 133 -17.72 13.10 -6.53
N THR A 134 -19.03 13.00 -6.78
CA THR A 134 -20.05 13.16 -5.74
C THR A 134 -19.87 12.14 -4.61
N LEU A 135 -19.62 10.88 -4.94
CA LEU A 135 -19.35 9.84 -3.94
C LEU A 135 -18.06 10.10 -3.17
N PHE A 136 -17.03 10.64 -3.81
CA PHE A 136 -15.78 11.02 -3.16
C PHE A 136 -16.02 12.14 -2.13
N GLU A 137 -16.74 13.20 -2.51
CA GLU A 137 -17.06 14.30 -1.61
C GLU A 137 -17.86 13.83 -0.38
N TRP A 138 -18.85 12.96 -0.58
CA TRP A 138 -19.58 12.37 0.53
C TRP A 138 -18.71 11.45 1.40
N ALA A 139 -17.83 10.65 0.81
CA ALA A 139 -16.90 9.80 1.56
C ALA A 139 -15.89 10.62 2.38
N TYR A 140 -15.46 11.77 1.86
CA TYR A 140 -14.52 12.67 2.53
C TYR A 140 -15.07 13.22 3.85
N THR A 141 -16.40 13.35 3.98
CA THR A 141 -17.03 13.76 5.25
C THR A 141 -16.82 12.76 6.39
N ARG A 142 -16.45 11.50 6.07
CA ARG A 142 -16.33 10.38 7.01
C ARG A 142 -17.60 10.12 7.82
N ASP A 143 -18.75 10.60 7.33
CA ASP A 143 -20.02 10.46 8.02
C ASP A 143 -20.44 8.98 8.11
N THR A 144 -20.76 8.56 9.33
CA THR A 144 -21.08 7.16 9.63
C THR A 144 -22.39 6.72 8.98
N ILE A 145 -23.36 7.63 8.80
CA ILE A 145 -24.66 7.34 8.18
C ILE A 145 -24.46 7.11 6.68
N PHE A 146 -23.70 7.99 6.02
CA PHE A 146 -23.30 7.82 4.63
C PHE A 146 -22.58 6.48 4.43
N LEU A 147 -21.51 6.20 5.18
CA LEU A 147 -20.73 4.97 5.04
C LEU A 147 -21.57 3.71 5.29
N THR A 148 -22.49 3.76 6.25
CA THR A 148 -23.40 2.65 6.54
C THR A 148 -24.34 2.38 5.36
N ASN A 149 -24.92 3.43 4.78
CA ASN A 149 -25.78 3.29 3.61
C ASN A 149 -24.99 2.87 2.37
N PHE A 150 -23.79 3.40 2.18
CA PHE A 150 -22.88 3.04 1.10
C PHE A 150 -22.55 1.55 1.15
N TYR A 151 -22.19 1.04 2.32
CA TYR A 151 -21.97 -0.39 2.53
C TYR A 151 -23.24 -1.22 2.28
N LYS A 152 -24.39 -0.78 2.84
CA LYS A 152 -25.68 -1.47 2.68
C LYS A 152 -26.11 -1.64 1.22
N TYR A 153 -25.81 -0.67 0.36
CA TYR A 153 -26.13 -0.72 -1.07
C TYR A 153 -25.07 -1.43 -1.92
N GLY A 154 -24.07 -2.05 -1.28
CA GLY A 154 -22.96 -2.70 -1.97
C GLY A 154 -22.09 -1.72 -2.74
N GLY A 155 -21.98 -0.48 -2.26
CA GLY A 155 -21.28 0.60 -2.96
C GLY A 155 -19.86 0.23 -3.34
N VAL A 156 -19.09 -0.34 -2.41
CA VAL A 156 -17.70 -0.72 -2.68
C VAL A 156 -17.57 -1.82 -3.73
N ILE A 157 -18.47 -2.81 -3.72
CA ILE A 157 -18.48 -3.90 -4.70
C ILE A 157 -18.72 -3.32 -6.10
N ARG A 158 -19.71 -2.43 -6.24
CA ARG A 158 -20.03 -1.75 -7.50
C ARG A 158 -18.86 -0.92 -8.03
N ILE A 159 -18.16 -0.21 -7.14
CA ILE A 159 -16.99 0.60 -7.51
C ILE A 159 -15.82 -0.29 -7.94
N VAL A 160 -15.57 -1.40 -7.25
CA VAL A 160 -14.52 -2.36 -7.62
C VAL A 160 -14.83 -3.04 -8.96
N ASP A 161 -16.09 -3.42 -9.21
CA ASP A 161 -16.52 -3.97 -10.50
C ASP A 161 -16.35 -2.95 -11.65
N PHE A 162 -16.65 -1.68 -11.37
CA PHE A 162 -16.40 -0.58 -12.29
C PHE A 162 -14.90 -0.45 -12.60
N LEU A 163 -14.04 -0.47 -11.58
CA LEU A 163 -12.58 -0.41 -11.74
C LEU A 163 -12.07 -1.58 -12.60
N LYS A 164 -12.50 -2.81 -12.28
CA LYS A 164 -12.15 -4.02 -13.02
C LYS A 164 -12.47 -3.88 -14.50
N THR A 165 -13.67 -3.41 -14.82
CA THR A 165 -14.10 -3.23 -16.21
C THR A 165 -13.28 -2.14 -16.92
N THR A 166 -12.96 -1.05 -16.21
CA THR A 166 -12.13 0.04 -16.72
C THR A 166 -10.69 -0.39 -17.00
N ILE A 167 -10.13 -1.30 -16.19
CA ILE A 167 -8.81 -1.90 -16.42
C ILE A 167 -8.86 -2.89 -17.60
N ILE A 168 -9.83 -3.82 -17.66
CA ILE A 168 -9.90 -4.84 -18.72
C ILE A 168 -10.05 -4.22 -20.13
N MET A 169 -10.72 -3.07 -20.23
CA MET A 169 -10.84 -2.34 -21.51
C MET A 169 -9.49 -1.88 -22.09
N GLU A 170 -8.39 -1.94 -21.32
CA GLU A 170 -7.01 -1.74 -21.75
C GLU A 170 -6.54 -2.70 -22.85
N ASP A 171 -6.89 -3.99 -22.74
CA ASP A 171 -6.30 -5.03 -23.60
C ASP A 171 -6.92 -5.07 -25.01
N VAL A 172 -8.10 -4.48 -25.18
CA VAL A 172 -8.90 -4.60 -26.42
C VAL A 172 -8.66 -3.44 -27.38
N VAL A 173 -8.24 -2.26 -26.90
CA VAL A 173 -8.06 -1.06 -27.74
C VAL A 173 -6.60 -0.88 -28.12
N VAL A 174 -6.09 -1.80 -28.93
CA VAL A 174 -4.78 -1.67 -29.60
C VAL A 174 -4.88 -0.59 -30.68
N GLY A 175 -4.82 0.69 -30.28
CA GLY A 175 -4.80 1.82 -31.22
C GLY A 175 -5.45 3.13 -30.76
N GLY A 176 -5.90 3.23 -29.51
CA GLY A 176 -6.45 4.48 -28.98
C GLY A 176 -5.38 5.57 -28.85
N GLY A 177 -5.61 6.76 -29.41
CA GLY A 177 -4.73 7.91 -29.25
C GLY A 177 -4.64 8.41 -27.80
N GLY A 178 -3.65 9.26 -27.49
CA GLY A 178 -3.31 9.68 -26.11
C GLY A 178 -4.48 10.21 -25.26
N ALA A 179 -5.46 10.88 -25.87
CA ALA A 179 -6.64 11.39 -25.14
C ALA A 179 -7.47 10.29 -24.47
N ALA A 180 -7.61 9.12 -25.10
CA ALA A 180 -8.35 8.00 -24.50
C ALA A 180 -7.63 7.40 -23.28
N MET A 181 -6.30 7.51 -23.23
CA MET A 181 -5.47 7.03 -22.13
C MET A 181 -5.57 7.97 -20.92
N THR A 182 -5.49 9.28 -21.11
CA THR A 182 -5.63 10.27 -20.03
C THR A 182 -6.99 10.16 -19.35
N SER A 183 -8.10 10.13 -20.10
CA SER A 183 -9.44 9.97 -19.50
C SER A 183 -9.61 8.66 -18.73
N ARG A 184 -8.86 7.61 -19.08
CA ARG A 184 -8.85 6.34 -18.32
C ARG A 184 -8.09 6.48 -17.02
N LEU A 185 -6.93 7.12 -17.03
CA LEU A 185 -6.16 7.37 -15.81
C LEU A 185 -6.99 8.21 -14.83
N GLU A 186 -7.68 9.25 -15.29
CA GLU A 186 -8.61 10.05 -14.48
C GLU A 186 -9.73 9.18 -13.87
N CYS A 187 -10.33 8.28 -14.64
CA CYS A 187 -11.32 7.32 -14.13
C CYS A 187 -10.76 6.36 -13.08
N ILE A 188 -9.51 5.91 -13.23
CA ILE A 188 -8.88 5.04 -12.24
C ILE A 188 -8.61 5.83 -10.97
N GLU A 189 -8.04 7.03 -11.11
CA GLU A 189 -7.70 7.94 -10.02
C GLU A 189 -8.91 8.21 -9.12
N ILE A 190 -10.03 8.65 -9.70
CA ILE A 190 -11.22 8.99 -8.92
C ILE A 190 -11.80 7.77 -8.21
N VAL A 191 -11.79 6.59 -8.84
CA VAL A 191 -12.27 5.35 -8.24
C VAL A 191 -11.42 4.96 -7.04
N VAL A 192 -10.09 4.97 -7.19
CA VAL A 192 -9.21 4.63 -6.07
C VAL A 192 -9.29 5.66 -4.95
N ARG A 193 -9.52 6.95 -5.27
CA ARG A 193 -9.81 7.98 -4.26
C ARG A 193 -11.05 7.63 -3.44
N VAL A 194 -12.17 7.25 -4.09
CA VAL A 194 -13.38 6.85 -3.37
C VAL A 194 -13.10 5.65 -2.46
N ILE A 195 -12.45 4.60 -2.98
CA ILE A 195 -12.12 3.40 -2.19
C ILE A 195 -11.22 3.76 -1.00
N ALA A 196 -10.20 4.60 -1.19
CA ALA A 196 -9.30 5.06 -0.13
C ALA A 196 -10.08 5.77 0.99
N GLN A 197 -11.02 6.66 0.64
CA GLN A 197 -11.82 7.39 1.64
C GLN A 197 -12.80 6.48 2.39
N VAL A 198 -13.53 5.60 1.71
CA VAL A 198 -14.53 4.74 2.37
C VAL A 198 -13.92 3.61 3.20
N THR A 199 -12.65 3.27 2.95
CA THR A 199 -11.88 2.29 3.75
C THR A 199 -11.09 2.92 4.90
N TYR A 200 -11.01 4.25 4.95
CA TYR A 200 -10.30 4.95 6.00
C TYR A 200 -11.10 4.93 7.31
N ALA A 201 -10.51 4.35 8.36
CA ALA A 201 -11.06 4.39 9.70
C ALA A 201 -10.45 5.56 10.51
N GLY A 202 -11.31 6.45 10.99
CA GLY A 202 -11.07 7.28 12.16
C GLY A 202 -11.87 6.79 13.36
N GLU A 203 -11.77 7.53 14.46
CA GLU A 203 -12.38 7.18 15.75
C GLU A 203 -13.89 6.85 15.67
N THR A 204 -14.64 7.61 14.86
CA THR A 204 -16.11 7.53 14.82
C THR A 204 -16.65 6.50 13.82
N ASN A 205 -15.89 6.16 12.77
CA ASN A 205 -16.34 5.29 11.67
C ASN A 205 -15.57 3.96 11.59
N HIS A 206 -14.75 3.62 12.60
CA HIS A 206 -13.90 2.44 12.59
C HIS A 206 -14.62 1.12 12.25
N GLU A 207 -15.77 0.85 12.87
CA GLU A 207 -16.52 -0.39 12.62
C GLU A 207 -17.00 -0.50 11.17
N ILE A 208 -17.52 0.59 10.60
CA ILE A 208 -18.07 0.58 9.25
C ILE A 208 -16.97 0.59 8.19
N ALA A 209 -15.88 1.35 8.40
CA ALA A 209 -14.71 1.32 7.53
C ALA A 209 -14.08 -0.08 7.46
N THR A 210 -14.01 -0.79 8.59
CA THR A 210 -13.53 -2.18 8.64
C THR A 210 -14.42 -3.14 7.83
N LYS A 211 -15.76 -2.99 7.91
CA LYS A 211 -16.69 -3.77 7.09
C LYS A 211 -16.53 -3.48 5.60
N ILE A 212 -16.32 -2.22 5.23
CA ILE A 212 -16.07 -1.82 3.84
C ILE A 212 -14.74 -2.40 3.35
N ALA A 213 -13.66 -2.28 4.12
CA ALA A 213 -12.36 -2.86 3.81
C ALA A 213 -12.43 -4.39 3.64
N THR A 214 -13.18 -5.08 4.50
CA THR A 214 -13.45 -6.52 4.38
C THR A 214 -14.14 -6.84 3.06
N ALA A 215 -15.17 -6.06 2.68
CA ALA A 215 -15.86 -6.26 1.41
C ALA A 215 -14.96 -6.01 0.19
N VAL A 216 -13.94 -5.12 0.27
CA VAL A 216 -12.91 -4.98 -0.79
C VAL A 216 -12.12 -6.28 -0.96
N VAL A 217 -11.75 -6.93 0.14
CA VAL A 217 -11.03 -8.22 0.10
C VAL A 217 -11.92 -9.31 -0.50
N ASP A 218 -13.17 -9.40 -0.05
CA ASP A 218 -14.12 -10.43 -0.47
C ASP A 218 -14.51 -10.35 -1.96
N CYS A 219 -14.42 -9.18 -2.60
CA CYS A 219 -14.77 -8.98 -4.00
C CYS A 219 -13.57 -8.98 -4.97
N ASP A 220 -12.46 -9.63 -4.60
CA ASP A 220 -11.19 -9.65 -5.36
C ASP A 220 -10.59 -8.24 -5.59
N GLY A 221 -10.97 -7.26 -4.78
CA GLY A 221 -10.56 -5.86 -4.94
C GLY A 221 -9.05 -5.69 -4.84
N ILE A 222 -8.37 -6.48 -4.01
CA ILE A 222 -6.90 -6.44 -3.88
C ILE A 222 -6.21 -6.82 -5.18
N GLN A 223 -6.63 -7.89 -5.84
CA GLN A 223 -6.05 -8.33 -7.11
C GLN A 223 -6.27 -7.29 -8.20
N ILE A 224 -7.43 -6.65 -8.21
CA ILE A 224 -7.77 -5.58 -9.15
C ILE A 224 -6.89 -4.34 -8.89
N LEU A 225 -6.69 -3.95 -7.63
CA LEU A 225 -5.80 -2.83 -7.25
C LEU A 225 -4.32 -3.13 -7.56
N LEU A 226 -3.86 -4.37 -7.36
CA LEU A 226 -2.52 -4.81 -7.75
C LEU A 226 -2.31 -4.66 -9.27
N GLN A 227 -3.30 -5.06 -10.08
CA GLN A 227 -3.26 -4.87 -11.53
C GLN A 227 -3.25 -3.38 -11.90
N ALA A 228 -4.11 -2.57 -11.27
CA ALA A 228 -4.17 -1.13 -11.49
C ALA A 228 -2.81 -0.44 -11.24
N ALA A 229 -2.17 -0.75 -10.11
CA ALA A 229 -0.85 -0.21 -9.80
C ALA A 229 0.25 -0.75 -10.72
N GLY A 230 0.20 -2.04 -11.08
CA GLY A 230 1.19 -2.68 -11.96
C GLY A 230 1.18 -2.16 -13.40
N ASN A 231 0.01 -1.82 -13.93
CA ASN A 231 -0.16 -1.29 -15.30
C ASN A 231 0.24 0.19 -15.40
N ASN A 232 0.23 0.91 -14.29
CA ASN A 232 0.49 2.36 -14.25
C ASN A 232 1.96 2.71 -13.96
N LYS A 233 2.89 2.04 -14.65
CA LYS A 233 4.31 2.38 -14.55
C LYS A 233 4.56 3.83 -14.99
N TYR A 234 5.26 4.56 -14.15
CA TYR A 234 5.59 6.00 -14.29
C TYR A 234 7.00 6.21 -14.87
N THR A 235 7.47 5.27 -15.70
CA THR A 235 8.77 5.43 -16.37
C THR A 235 8.70 6.56 -17.39
N SER A 236 9.51 7.58 -17.18
CA SER A 236 9.81 8.60 -18.18
C SER A 236 10.63 7.93 -19.30
N THR A 237 9.97 7.30 -20.26
CA THR A 237 10.64 6.81 -21.47
C THR A 237 11.16 8.02 -22.21
N GLY A 238 12.47 8.23 -22.10
CA GLY A 238 13.15 9.40 -22.62
C GLY A 238 13.04 9.56 -24.13
N GLY A 239 13.22 10.82 -24.56
CA GLY A 239 13.65 11.14 -25.92
C GLY A 239 12.55 11.55 -26.90
N GLY A 240 11.58 12.35 -26.48
CA GLY A 240 10.67 13.01 -27.41
C GLY A 240 9.91 14.14 -26.74
N SER A 241 10.10 15.37 -27.20
CA SER A 241 9.49 16.60 -26.70
C SER A 241 7.97 16.67 -26.93
N SER A 242 7.21 15.73 -26.37
CA SER A 242 5.76 15.80 -26.30
C SER A 242 5.35 16.30 -24.92
N SER A 243 4.82 17.53 -24.89
CA SER A 243 4.30 18.24 -23.72
C SER A 243 3.18 17.52 -22.95
N GLY A 244 2.70 16.36 -23.41
CA GLY A 244 1.70 15.54 -22.73
C GLY A 244 2.22 14.64 -21.61
N SER A 245 3.54 14.44 -21.44
CA SER A 245 4.04 13.39 -20.52
C SER A 245 3.99 13.74 -19.02
N SER A 246 3.90 15.03 -18.66
CA SER A 246 3.96 15.45 -17.25
C SER A 246 2.64 15.18 -16.49
N ASN A 247 1.49 15.42 -17.13
CA ASN A 247 0.19 15.23 -16.48
C ASN A 247 -0.12 13.75 -16.24
N ASP A 248 0.18 12.89 -17.21
CA ASP A 248 -0.01 11.44 -17.07
C ASP A 248 0.86 10.85 -15.95
N VAL A 249 2.10 11.32 -15.80
CA VAL A 249 2.97 10.90 -14.68
C VAL A 249 2.37 11.35 -13.36
N LYS A 250 1.88 12.59 -13.26
CA LYS A 250 1.21 13.08 -12.05
C LYS A 250 0.01 12.21 -11.69
N ILE A 251 -0.91 11.96 -12.63
CA ILE A 251 -2.10 11.13 -12.36
C ILE A 251 -1.70 9.70 -11.96
N LYS A 252 -0.69 9.10 -12.60
CA LYS A 252 -0.20 7.77 -12.20
C LYS A 252 0.36 7.74 -10.77
N LEU A 253 1.05 8.81 -10.35
CA LEU A 253 1.53 8.94 -8.97
C LEU A 253 0.36 9.12 -7.99
N GLU A 254 -0.67 9.89 -8.36
CA GLU A 254 -1.89 10.02 -7.55
C GLU A 254 -2.61 8.68 -7.39
N ILE A 255 -2.80 7.93 -8.49
CA ILE A 255 -3.36 6.58 -8.43
C ILE A 255 -2.56 5.70 -7.47
N LEU A 256 -1.22 5.73 -7.58
CA LEU A 256 -0.37 4.90 -6.73
C LEU A 256 -0.42 5.33 -5.25
N ARG A 257 -0.54 6.64 -4.97
CA ARG A 257 -0.73 7.19 -3.63
C ARG A 257 -1.99 6.62 -3.00
N GLU A 258 -3.11 6.72 -3.71
CA GLU A 258 -4.40 6.23 -3.20
C GLU A 258 -4.41 4.71 -3.04
N ILE A 259 -3.81 3.95 -3.97
CA ILE A 259 -3.67 2.50 -3.81
C ILE A 259 -2.81 2.15 -2.59
N GLY A 260 -1.73 2.88 -2.35
CA GLY A 260 -0.91 2.74 -1.14
C GLY A 260 -1.73 2.97 0.13
N SER A 261 -2.58 4.00 0.14
CA SER A 261 -3.51 4.28 1.25
C SER A 261 -4.52 3.16 1.45
N ILE A 262 -5.11 2.62 0.37
CA ILE A 262 -6.06 1.49 0.44
C ILE A 262 -5.37 0.25 1.04
N PHE A 263 -4.16 -0.09 0.59
CA PHE A 263 -3.42 -1.22 1.14
C PHE A 263 -3.07 -1.02 2.62
N ASN A 264 -2.70 0.19 3.02
CA ASN A 264 -2.47 0.50 4.43
C ASN A 264 -3.74 0.29 5.26
N ASN A 265 -4.87 0.85 4.81
CA ASN A 265 -6.16 0.71 5.50
C ASN A 265 -6.57 -0.77 5.63
N ILE A 266 -6.50 -1.55 4.55
CA ILE A 266 -6.91 -2.96 4.55
C ILE A 266 -5.97 -3.79 5.44
N THR A 267 -4.66 -3.64 5.28
CA THR A 267 -3.69 -4.39 6.11
C THR A 267 -3.78 -4.03 7.59
N HIS A 268 -4.20 -2.79 7.91
CA HIS A 268 -4.39 -2.36 9.28
C HIS A 268 -5.66 -2.93 9.92
N HIS A 269 -6.79 -2.93 9.20
CA HIS A 269 -8.10 -3.26 9.78
C HIS A 269 -8.54 -4.72 9.61
N CYS A 270 -8.10 -5.39 8.55
CA CYS A 270 -8.55 -6.73 8.21
C CYS A 270 -7.42 -7.54 7.56
N GLY A 271 -6.17 -7.27 7.96
CA GLY A 271 -5.00 -7.91 7.37
C GLY A 271 -4.98 -9.43 7.57
N GLU A 272 -5.67 -9.98 8.58
CA GLU A 272 -5.85 -11.42 8.76
C GLU A 272 -6.64 -12.10 7.63
N LEU A 273 -7.42 -11.33 6.85
CA LEU A 273 -8.16 -11.82 5.68
C LEU A 273 -7.28 -11.86 4.42
N LEU A 274 -6.22 -11.07 4.37
CA LEU A 274 -5.22 -11.12 3.30
C LEU A 274 -4.43 -12.41 3.49
N GLY A 275 -4.81 -13.49 2.81
CA GLY A 275 -4.00 -14.71 2.78
C GLY A 275 -2.55 -14.41 2.38
N GLN A 276 -1.62 -15.32 2.72
CA GLN A 276 -0.18 -15.11 2.55
C GLN A 276 0.19 -14.65 1.13
N GLU A 277 -0.41 -15.26 0.10
CA GLU A 277 -0.12 -14.93 -1.30
C GLU A 277 -0.40 -13.45 -1.63
N LEU A 278 -1.55 -12.93 -1.21
CA LEU A 278 -1.92 -11.53 -1.45
C LEU A 278 -1.05 -10.57 -0.65
N ALA A 279 -0.77 -10.88 0.61
CA ALA A 279 0.12 -10.07 1.44
C ALA A 279 1.53 -9.96 0.83
N LEU A 280 2.08 -11.08 0.34
CA LEU A 280 3.37 -11.09 -0.34
C LEU A 280 3.34 -10.39 -1.70
N ALA A 281 2.23 -10.47 -2.44
CA ALA A 281 2.05 -9.74 -3.70
C ALA A 281 2.02 -8.21 -3.49
N ILE A 282 1.35 -7.74 -2.43
CA ILE A 282 1.36 -6.31 -2.03
C ILE A 282 2.79 -5.87 -1.69
N LEU A 283 3.53 -6.68 -0.91
CA LEU A 283 4.93 -6.42 -0.59
C LEU A 283 5.79 -6.32 -1.86
N ASP A 284 5.73 -7.31 -2.74
CA ASP A 284 6.52 -7.36 -3.98
C ASP A 284 6.24 -6.14 -4.89
N LEU A 285 4.97 -5.78 -5.05
CA LEU A 285 4.58 -4.60 -5.81
C LEU A 285 5.11 -3.32 -5.16
N GLY A 286 4.94 -3.15 -3.85
CA GLY A 286 5.44 -2.00 -3.11
C GLY A 286 6.96 -1.85 -3.24
N MET A 287 7.71 -2.94 -3.14
CA MET A 287 9.17 -2.93 -3.32
C MET A 287 9.56 -2.47 -4.73
N ASN A 288 8.86 -2.95 -5.76
CA ASN A 288 9.09 -2.52 -7.14
C ASN A 288 8.80 -1.03 -7.32
N ASN A 289 7.76 -0.51 -6.65
CA ASN A 289 7.40 0.90 -6.70
C ASN A 289 8.43 1.79 -5.97
N ILE A 290 8.93 1.39 -4.80
CA ILE A 290 10.00 2.12 -4.11
C ILE A 290 11.24 2.26 -5.02
N THR A 291 11.72 1.15 -5.58
CA THR A 291 12.86 1.17 -6.52
C THR A 291 12.57 1.97 -7.79
N GLY A 292 11.32 1.98 -8.25
CA GLY A 292 10.88 2.79 -9.38
C GLY A 292 10.87 4.29 -9.06
N LEU A 293 10.33 4.68 -7.90
CA LEU A 293 10.21 6.08 -7.47
C LEU A 293 11.59 6.70 -7.25
N ASN A 294 12.56 5.93 -6.78
CA ASN A 294 13.96 6.36 -6.69
C ASN A 294 14.59 6.78 -8.03
N LYS A 295 13.97 6.45 -9.17
CA LYS A 295 14.41 6.87 -10.52
C LYS A 295 13.65 8.10 -11.03
N VAL A 296 12.49 8.41 -10.47
CA VAL A 296 11.76 9.64 -10.76
C VAL A 296 12.42 10.74 -9.94
N VAL A 297 12.74 11.87 -10.55
CA VAL A 297 13.35 12.99 -9.84
C VAL A 297 12.36 13.46 -8.77
N VAL A 298 12.66 13.16 -7.51
CA VAL A 298 11.81 13.44 -6.34
C VAL A 298 11.47 14.93 -6.24
N ASP A 299 12.35 15.79 -6.76
CA ASP A 299 12.19 17.24 -6.75
C ASP A 299 10.94 17.73 -7.50
N ASP A 300 10.42 16.97 -8.46
CA ASP A 300 9.25 17.36 -9.25
C ASP A 300 7.92 16.86 -8.64
N HIS A 301 7.98 15.93 -7.67
CA HIS A 301 6.79 15.21 -7.19
C HIS A 301 6.84 14.87 -5.69
N PRO A 302 6.45 15.80 -4.78
CA PRO A 302 6.38 15.56 -3.33
C PRO A 302 5.45 14.38 -2.94
N ILE A 303 4.52 14.01 -3.83
CA ILE A 303 3.64 12.84 -3.70
C ILE A 303 4.43 11.54 -3.49
N ALA A 304 5.67 11.46 -3.97
CA ALA A 304 6.51 10.29 -3.80
C ALA A 304 6.74 9.94 -2.31
N PHE A 305 6.85 10.95 -1.44
CA PHE A 305 6.99 10.75 0.01
C PHE A 305 5.76 10.05 0.60
N ASP A 306 4.56 10.49 0.20
CA ASP A 306 3.32 9.89 0.67
C ASP A 306 3.13 8.45 0.20
N ILE A 307 3.52 8.17 -1.05
CA ILE A 307 3.50 6.79 -1.56
C ILE A 307 4.42 5.90 -0.73
N VAL A 308 5.69 6.28 -0.56
CA VAL A 308 6.66 5.45 0.19
C VAL A 308 6.24 5.31 1.65
N ARG A 309 5.73 6.38 2.27
CA ARG A 309 5.18 6.35 3.63
C ARG A 309 4.06 5.31 3.75
N ALA A 310 3.05 5.39 2.89
CA ALA A 310 1.94 4.45 2.90
C ALA A 310 2.39 2.99 2.68
N LEU A 311 3.40 2.78 1.82
CA LEU A 311 4.00 1.45 1.61
C LEU A 311 4.74 0.96 2.86
N PHE A 312 5.50 1.80 3.57
CA PHE A 312 6.17 1.40 4.82
C PHE A 312 5.19 1.05 5.94
N ASP A 313 4.09 1.78 6.07
CA ASP A 313 3.03 1.44 7.03
C ASP A 313 2.34 0.12 6.63
N THR A 314 2.03 -0.07 5.35
CA THR A 314 1.51 -1.33 4.80
C THR A 314 2.43 -2.51 5.11
N PHE A 315 3.74 -2.36 4.87
CA PHE A 315 4.73 -3.41 5.15
C PHE A 315 4.81 -3.72 6.64
N SER A 316 4.77 -2.68 7.49
CA SER A 316 4.78 -2.83 8.94
C SER A 316 3.58 -3.66 9.40
N ASN A 317 2.39 -3.36 8.86
CA ASN A 317 1.17 -4.10 9.18
C ASN A 317 1.31 -5.56 8.74
N ILE A 318 1.75 -5.83 7.50
CA ILE A 318 1.93 -7.20 7.00
C ILE A 318 2.92 -8.01 7.85
N VAL A 319 4.05 -7.42 8.23
CA VAL A 319 5.04 -8.08 9.10
C VAL A 319 4.47 -8.33 10.51
N LEU A 320 3.55 -7.48 10.98
CA LEU A 320 2.89 -7.61 12.28
C LEU A 320 1.73 -8.61 12.32
N LEU A 321 1.26 -9.15 11.19
CA LEU A 321 0.16 -10.12 11.17
C LEU A 321 0.56 -11.39 11.92
N ASN A 322 0.27 -11.38 13.23
CA ASN A 322 0.94 -12.16 14.27
C ASN A 322 0.77 -13.68 14.16
N ASN A 323 -0.20 -14.15 13.37
CA ASN A 323 -0.58 -15.56 13.36
C ASN A 323 -0.01 -16.36 12.19
N ASN A 324 0.55 -15.70 11.18
CA ASN A 324 0.77 -16.38 9.90
C ASN A 324 2.20 -16.35 9.36
N ASP A 325 3.14 -15.68 10.06
CA ASP A 325 4.57 -15.56 9.67
C ASP A 325 4.76 -15.37 8.15
N TYR A 326 3.91 -14.53 7.54
CA TYR A 326 3.86 -14.37 6.08
C TYR A 326 5.22 -14.02 5.51
N VAL A 327 5.92 -13.11 6.20
CA VAL A 327 7.27 -12.68 5.87
C VAL A 327 8.26 -13.48 6.72
N THR A 328 8.82 -14.53 6.14
CA THR A 328 9.90 -15.28 6.78
C THR A 328 11.24 -14.53 6.67
N LYS A 329 12.18 -14.80 7.57
CA LYS A 329 13.56 -14.29 7.48
C LYS A 329 14.21 -14.61 6.12
N LYS A 330 13.97 -15.82 5.60
CA LYS A 330 14.46 -16.23 4.27
C LYS A 330 13.87 -15.35 3.17
N TYR A 331 12.56 -15.16 3.15
CA TYR A 331 11.91 -14.30 2.16
C TYR A 331 12.43 -12.86 2.22
N PHE A 332 12.56 -12.32 3.44
CA PHE A 332 13.06 -10.97 3.69
C PHE A 332 14.45 -10.75 3.08
N LYS A 333 15.35 -11.74 3.23
CA LYS A 333 16.69 -11.76 2.63
C LYS A 333 16.65 -11.97 1.12
N ASP A 334 15.96 -13.01 0.64
CA ASP A 334 15.91 -13.37 -0.77
C ASP A 334 15.37 -12.22 -1.64
N LYS A 335 14.46 -11.41 -1.10
CA LYS A 335 13.87 -10.25 -1.78
C LYS A 335 14.64 -8.95 -1.58
N ASN A 336 15.71 -8.96 -0.77
CA ASN A 336 16.51 -7.79 -0.38
C ASN A 336 15.64 -6.63 0.14
N ILE A 337 14.66 -6.94 1.01
CA ILE A 337 13.66 -5.96 1.47
C ILE A 337 14.34 -4.79 2.17
N LEU A 338 15.23 -5.07 3.14
CA LEU A 338 15.93 -4.04 3.89
C LEU A 338 16.71 -3.09 2.97
N SER A 339 17.56 -3.63 2.10
CA SER A 339 18.40 -2.83 1.20
C SER A 339 17.57 -1.90 0.33
N LYS A 340 16.49 -2.39 -0.27
CA LYS A 340 15.61 -1.59 -1.13
C LYS A 340 14.83 -0.52 -0.36
N CYS A 341 14.40 -0.79 0.88
CA CYS A 341 13.79 0.24 1.72
C CYS A 341 14.80 1.33 2.11
N LEU A 342 16.07 0.95 2.32
CA LEU A 342 17.13 1.88 2.66
C LEU A 342 17.58 2.76 1.49
N GLU A 343 17.39 2.32 0.23
CA GLU A 343 17.67 3.15 -0.96
C GLU A 343 16.93 4.50 -0.95
N VAL A 344 15.84 4.62 -0.19
CA VAL A 344 15.10 5.89 0.00
C VAL A 344 15.94 6.93 0.74
N PHE A 345 16.83 6.51 1.65
CA PHE A 345 17.59 7.39 2.53
C PHE A 345 19.02 7.65 2.06
N TYR A 346 19.52 6.84 1.12
CA TYR A 346 20.89 6.99 0.65
C TYR A 346 20.98 7.86 -0.60
N GLU A 347 21.99 8.71 -0.60
CA GLU A 347 22.37 9.47 -1.78
C GLU A 347 22.82 8.52 -2.89
N ASN A 348 22.02 8.44 -3.94
CA ASN A 348 22.46 7.81 -5.16
C ASN A 348 23.25 8.83 -5.99
N GLU A 349 24.56 8.63 -6.16
CA GLU A 349 25.35 9.31 -7.18
C GLU A 349 24.94 8.78 -8.57
N LYS A 350 23.80 9.22 -9.08
CA LYS A 350 23.42 8.99 -10.48
C LYS A 350 23.48 10.31 -11.24
N ASN A 351 24.35 10.36 -12.25
CA ASN A 351 24.47 11.47 -13.19
C ASN A 351 24.87 12.83 -12.56
N ASN A 352 25.82 12.84 -11.62
CA ASN A 352 26.31 14.05 -10.92
C ASN A 352 25.24 14.84 -10.13
N ASN A 353 24.02 14.33 -9.99
CA ASN A 353 23.00 14.88 -9.11
C ASN A 353 22.87 13.97 -7.89
N ILE A 354 23.33 14.45 -6.75
CA ILE A 354 23.11 13.82 -5.46
C ILE A 354 21.61 13.91 -5.17
N VAL A 355 20.89 12.79 -5.08
CA VAL A 355 19.48 12.75 -4.68
C VAL A 355 19.38 12.02 -3.35
N SER A 356 19.26 12.79 -2.26
CA SER A 356 18.75 12.30 -0.97
C SER A 356 17.33 12.80 -0.80
N TRP A 357 16.42 11.93 -0.40
CA TRP A 357 15.04 12.30 -0.06
C TRP A 357 14.98 13.15 1.22
N ILE A 358 16.01 13.13 2.06
CA ILE A 358 16.00 13.82 3.36
C ILE A 358 17.27 14.67 3.52
N GLY A 359 17.12 15.89 4.07
CA GLY A 359 18.22 16.67 4.61
C GLY A 359 19.10 17.41 3.60
N SER A 360 18.80 17.40 2.31
CA SER A 360 19.67 18.04 1.29
C SER A 360 19.45 19.56 1.11
N GLY A 361 18.92 20.25 2.12
CA GLY A 361 18.75 21.71 2.12
C GLY A 361 17.89 22.25 0.96
N ARG A 362 17.06 21.38 0.36
CA ARG A 362 16.23 21.72 -0.80
C ARG A 362 15.05 22.58 -0.35
N ARG A 363 14.75 23.62 -1.13
CA ARG A 363 13.78 24.67 -0.78
C ARG A 363 12.31 24.22 -0.82
N HIS A 364 12.01 22.98 -1.20
CA HIS A 364 10.65 22.56 -1.58
C HIS A 364 10.15 21.26 -0.95
N SER A 365 10.94 20.54 -0.14
CA SER A 365 10.38 19.45 0.66
C SER A 365 9.74 20.00 1.93
N CYS A 366 8.47 19.69 2.15
CA CYS A 366 7.82 20.00 3.42
C CYS A 366 8.45 19.11 4.49
N ARG A 367 9.14 19.71 5.46
CA ARG A 367 9.80 19.02 6.59
C ARG A 367 8.86 18.03 7.30
N GLU A 368 7.57 18.34 7.32
CA GLU A 368 6.53 17.48 7.90
C GLU A 368 6.39 16.15 7.16
N ASN A 369 6.45 16.14 5.83
CA ASN A 369 6.34 14.92 5.03
C ASN A 369 7.57 14.03 5.20
N GLU A 370 8.76 14.63 5.30
CA GLU A 370 10.00 13.90 5.61
C GLU A 370 9.92 13.27 7.02
N GLU A 371 9.41 14.00 8.02
CA GLU A 371 9.21 13.50 9.38
C GLU A 371 8.23 12.33 9.41
N LYS A 372 7.10 12.44 8.70
CA LYS A 372 6.09 11.38 8.57
C LYS A 372 6.69 10.14 7.90
N LEU A 373 7.46 10.30 6.82
CA LEU A 373 8.18 9.20 6.17
C LEU A 373 9.15 8.53 7.16
N MET A 374 9.92 9.32 7.91
CA MET A 374 10.88 8.81 8.88
C MET A 374 10.21 8.04 10.02
N LYS A 375 9.05 8.52 10.49
CA LYS A 375 8.22 7.81 11.47
C LYS A 375 7.79 6.44 10.96
N SER A 376 7.27 6.34 9.74
CA SER A 376 6.83 5.06 9.16
C SER A 376 8.02 4.13 8.88
N ALA A 377 9.16 4.65 8.44
CA ALA A 377 10.36 3.86 8.18
C ALA A 377 10.96 3.26 9.46
N THR A 378 11.17 4.09 10.49
CA THR A 378 11.68 3.61 11.78
C THR A 378 10.73 2.61 12.44
N ARG A 379 9.41 2.76 12.24
CA ARG A 379 8.40 1.78 12.67
C ARG A 379 8.59 0.46 11.96
N LEU A 380 8.69 0.46 10.62
CA LEU A 380 8.93 -0.75 9.83
C LEU A 380 10.18 -1.49 10.30
N PHE A 381 11.29 -0.79 10.42
CA PHE A 381 12.55 -1.42 10.83
C PHE A 381 12.47 -1.97 12.25
N ALA A 382 11.87 -1.24 13.20
CA ALA A 382 11.68 -1.73 14.57
C ALA A 382 10.79 -2.97 14.61
N VAL A 383 9.75 -3.02 13.78
CA VAL A 383 8.88 -4.18 13.60
C VAL A 383 9.67 -5.38 13.03
N CYS A 384 10.48 -5.17 12.00
CA CYS A 384 11.34 -6.21 11.44
C CYS A 384 12.33 -6.76 12.48
N GLY A 385 12.92 -5.90 13.30
CA GLY A 385 13.78 -6.30 14.42
C GLY A 385 13.03 -7.14 15.45
N ARG A 386 11.83 -6.69 15.88
CA ARG A 386 10.97 -7.43 16.82
C ARG A 386 10.57 -8.81 16.28
N LYS A 387 10.36 -8.92 14.97
CA LYS A 387 10.01 -10.18 14.28
C LYS A 387 11.24 -11.02 13.91
N LYS A 388 12.43 -10.66 14.40
CA LYS A 388 13.70 -11.36 14.13
C LYS A 388 13.99 -11.56 12.63
N LEU A 389 13.51 -10.63 11.79
CA LEU A 389 13.76 -10.65 10.35
C LEU A 389 15.14 -10.11 10.01
N LEU A 390 15.66 -9.23 10.87
CA LEU A 390 17.01 -8.71 10.78
C LEU A 390 18.02 -9.75 11.30
N ASP A 391 19.24 -9.70 10.79
CA ASP A 391 20.35 -10.44 11.37
C ASP A 391 20.74 -9.88 12.73
N GLU A 392 20.47 -10.68 13.78
CA GLU A 392 20.92 -10.40 15.14
C GLU A 392 22.43 -10.16 15.12
N CYS A 393 22.85 -9.01 15.65
CA CYS A 393 24.26 -8.66 15.79
C CYS A 393 25.04 -8.74 14.44
N GLY A 394 24.38 -8.45 13.31
CA GLY A 394 24.95 -8.54 11.95
C GLY A 394 24.84 -7.26 11.11
N SER A 395 25.25 -7.36 9.84
CA SER A 395 25.36 -6.25 8.88
C SER A 395 24.05 -5.47 8.67
N ASP A 396 22.88 -6.07 8.92
CA ASP A 396 21.59 -5.40 8.79
C ASP A 396 21.48 -4.20 9.74
N TYR A 397 21.93 -4.35 10.99
CA TYR A 397 21.92 -3.25 11.95
C TYR A 397 22.94 -2.19 11.59
N GLU A 398 24.12 -2.58 11.10
CA GLU A 398 25.14 -1.63 10.63
C GLU A 398 24.59 -0.72 9.53
N ASN A 399 23.84 -1.29 8.57
CA ASN A 399 23.16 -0.54 7.52
C ASN A 399 22.05 0.37 8.08
N LEU A 400 21.37 -0.01 9.16
CA LEU A 400 20.31 0.80 9.79
C LEU A 400 20.84 1.96 10.64
N LEU A 401 22.09 1.91 11.13
CA LEU A 401 22.66 2.92 12.02
C LEU A 401 22.64 4.34 11.43
N PRO A 402 23.06 4.58 10.17
CA PRO A 402 22.98 5.92 9.57
C PRO A 402 21.56 6.51 9.61
N VAL A 403 20.54 5.71 9.30
CA VAL A 403 19.14 6.15 9.34
C VAL A 403 18.71 6.44 10.77
N CYS A 404 19.10 5.60 11.74
CA CYS A 404 18.81 5.83 13.15
C CYS A 404 19.42 7.16 13.65
N VAL A 405 20.69 7.41 13.34
CA VAL A 405 21.41 8.62 13.73
C VAL A 405 20.78 9.86 13.08
N MET A 406 20.50 9.80 11.77
CA MET A 406 19.81 10.86 11.03
C MET A 406 18.45 11.18 11.66
N SER A 407 17.64 10.16 11.93
CA SER A 407 16.30 10.30 12.52
C SER A 407 16.33 11.06 13.84
N LEU A 408 17.28 10.73 14.73
CA LEU A 408 17.40 11.37 16.04
C LEU A 408 17.94 12.80 15.96
N LYS A 409 18.83 13.09 15.01
CA LYS A 409 19.39 14.43 14.81
C LYS A 409 18.38 15.39 14.18
N GLU A 410 17.63 14.94 13.17
CA GLU A 410 16.69 15.80 12.42
C GLU A 410 15.33 15.97 13.12
N TYR A 411 14.87 14.92 13.82
CA TYR A 411 13.56 14.89 14.48
C TYR A 411 13.65 14.56 15.98
N PRO A 412 14.46 15.31 16.77
CA PRO A 412 14.70 15.00 18.17
C PRO A 412 13.45 15.15 19.05
N THR A 413 12.44 15.90 18.61
CA THR A 413 11.19 16.12 19.36
C THR A 413 10.11 15.06 19.08
N ASN A 414 10.24 14.26 18.02
CA ASN A 414 9.26 13.22 17.69
C ASN A 414 9.41 11.98 18.57
N GLU A 415 8.48 11.78 19.50
CA GLU A 415 8.52 10.67 20.47
C GLU A 415 8.49 9.30 19.79
N GLN A 416 7.70 9.13 18.73
CA GLN A 416 7.58 7.83 18.08
C GLN A 416 8.87 7.43 17.36
N ILE A 417 9.51 8.37 16.66
CA ILE A 417 10.82 8.16 16.04
C ILE A 417 11.83 7.75 17.10
N ARG A 418 11.94 8.51 18.21
CA ARG A 418 12.85 8.18 19.31
C ARG A 418 12.60 6.79 19.89
N LYS A 419 11.35 6.44 20.19
CA LYS A 419 10.98 5.11 20.71
C LYS A 419 11.38 3.99 19.75
N ASN A 420 11.10 4.14 18.45
CA ASN A 420 11.42 3.15 17.43
C ASN A 420 12.94 2.98 17.28
N VAL A 421 13.69 4.09 17.22
CA VAL A 421 15.16 4.06 17.13
C VAL A 421 15.78 3.43 18.37
N LEU A 422 15.31 3.74 19.58
CA LEU A 422 15.80 3.10 20.80
C LEU A 422 15.52 1.59 20.82
N LYS A 423 14.40 1.12 20.25
CA LYS A 423 14.12 -0.32 20.09
C LYS A 423 15.12 -0.95 19.12
N LEU A 424 15.41 -0.31 17.99
CA LEU A 424 16.41 -0.76 17.01
C LEU A 424 17.82 -0.84 17.61
N LEU A 425 18.27 0.20 18.30
CA LEU A 425 19.59 0.24 18.92
C LEU A 425 19.72 -0.82 20.02
N ASN A 426 18.68 -1.05 20.82
CA ASN A 426 18.69 -2.17 21.78
C ASN A 426 18.77 -3.53 21.08
N GLY A 427 18.09 -3.72 19.95
CA GLY A 427 18.21 -4.94 19.15
C GLY A 427 19.61 -5.13 18.55
N ALA A 428 20.29 -4.04 18.20
CA ALA A 428 21.68 -4.09 17.71
C ALA A 428 22.71 -4.43 18.80
N LEU A 429 22.38 -4.14 20.07
CA LEU A 429 23.27 -4.30 21.23
C LEU A 429 23.02 -5.59 22.03
N CYS A 430 21.87 -6.21 21.82
CA CYS A 430 21.45 -7.39 22.55
C CYS A 430 21.25 -8.55 21.59
N CYS A 431 21.79 -9.71 21.93
CA CYS A 431 21.52 -10.97 21.25
C CYS A 431 20.63 -11.83 22.17
N THR A 432 19.70 -12.59 21.59
CA THR A 432 18.91 -13.57 22.36
C THR A 432 19.51 -14.95 22.19
N ASP A 433 19.77 -15.65 23.30
CA ASP A 433 20.19 -17.05 23.23
C ASP A 433 19.01 -17.99 22.95
N ASP A 434 19.32 -19.29 22.77
CA ASP A 434 18.33 -20.35 22.53
C ASP A 434 17.31 -20.48 23.67
N ASN A 435 17.61 -19.95 24.86
CA ASN A 435 16.73 -19.92 26.03
C ASN A 435 15.90 -18.62 26.12
N ASN A 436 15.96 -17.74 25.12
CA ASN A 436 15.38 -16.40 25.12
C ASN A 436 15.94 -15.47 26.23
N GLU A 437 17.11 -15.77 26.80
CA GLU A 437 17.79 -14.82 27.66
C GLU A 437 18.47 -13.74 26.82
N VAL A 438 18.27 -12.49 27.23
CA VAL A 438 18.82 -11.31 26.54
C VAL A 438 20.19 -11.03 27.11
N HIS A 439 21.23 -11.32 26.34
CA HIS A 439 22.61 -11.01 26.70
C HIS A 439 23.07 -9.74 25.97
N VAL A 440 23.82 -8.90 26.67
CA VAL A 440 24.52 -7.79 26.02
C VAL A 440 25.66 -8.40 25.22
N HIS A 441 25.77 -8.01 23.96
CA HIS A 441 26.78 -8.57 23.07
C HIS A 441 28.18 -8.11 23.55
N ASP A 442 29.07 -9.06 23.87
CA ASP A 442 30.46 -8.78 24.27
C ASP A 442 31.41 -8.58 23.08
N ASP A 443 30.88 -8.61 21.85
CA ASP A 443 31.69 -8.27 20.68
C ASP A 443 31.99 -6.78 20.65
N HIS A 444 33.26 -6.50 20.93
CA HIS A 444 33.87 -5.19 20.86
C HIS A 444 33.71 -4.55 19.47
N ASP A 445 33.68 -5.35 18.40
CA ASP A 445 33.60 -4.82 17.03
C ASP A 445 32.22 -4.20 16.76
N GLN A 446 31.13 -4.84 17.20
CA GLN A 446 29.77 -4.32 17.04
C GLN A 446 29.55 -3.02 17.84
N ARG A 447 29.99 -2.98 19.10
CA ARG A 447 29.92 -1.75 19.92
C ARG A 447 30.72 -0.62 19.26
N GLY A 448 31.91 -0.95 18.75
CA GLY A 448 32.77 -0.03 18.00
C GLY A 448 32.11 0.49 16.73
N THR A 449 31.40 -0.33 15.96
CA THR A 449 30.64 0.11 14.77
C THR A 449 29.52 1.08 15.16
N ILE A 450 28.74 0.75 16.21
CA ILE A 450 27.66 1.61 16.71
C ILE A 450 28.18 2.97 17.18
N GLU A 451 29.31 2.98 17.90
CA GLU A 451 29.97 4.21 18.33
C GLU A 451 30.45 5.04 17.14
N LYS A 452 31.19 4.42 16.20
CA LYS A 452 31.75 5.09 15.00
C LYS A 452 30.67 5.68 14.08
N ALA A 453 29.46 5.13 14.09
CA ALA A 453 28.33 5.69 13.33
C ALA A 453 27.82 7.04 13.88
N GLY A 454 28.33 7.52 15.04
CA GLY A 454 27.88 8.76 15.66
C GLY A 454 26.65 8.60 16.56
N THR A 455 26.31 7.36 16.95
CA THR A 455 25.13 7.05 17.77
C THR A 455 25.20 7.72 19.14
N ILE A 456 26.37 7.74 19.79
CA ILE A 456 26.53 8.36 21.12
C ILE A 456 26.28 9.86 21.05
N GLU A 457 26.79 10.54 20.02
CA GLU A 457 26.59 11.98 19.82
C GLU A 457 25.09 12.29 19.65
N ALA A 458 24.40 11.55 18.78
CA ALA A 458 22.96 11.71 18.54
C ALA A 458 22.12 11.42 19.80
N LEU A 459 22.44 10.38 20.57
CA LEU A 459 21.74 10.09 21.83
C LEU A 459 22.03 11.14 22.92
N SER A 460 23.27 11.66 22.97
CA SER A 460 23.67 12.64 23.98
C SER A 460 22.97 13.98 23.77
N SER A 461 22.74 14.40 22.52
CA SER A 461 21.99 15.62 22.22
C SER A 461 20.53 15.55 22.66
N LEU A 462 19.92 14.35 22.68
CA LEU A 462 18.56 14.17 23.20
C LEU A 462 18.49 14.43 24.71
N LEU A 463 19.54 14.16 25.48
CA LEU A 463 19.55 14.40 26.93
C LEU A 463 19.41 15.89 27.28
N THR A 464 19.84 16.78 26.39
CA THR A 464 19.75 18.24 26.54
C THR A 464 18.54 18.84 25.81
N THR A 465 17.82 18.05 25.02
CA THR A 465 16.64 18.50 24.25
C THR A 465 15.46 18.78 25.17
N LYS A 466 14.81 19.94 24.98
CA LYS A 466 13.61 20.34 25.74
C LYS A 466 12.41 19.49 25.32
N GLY A 467 11.53 19.19 26.28
CA GLY A 467 10.30 18.41 26.03
C GLY A 467 10.47 16.89 26.17
N ILE A 468 11.70 16.38 26.32
CA ILE A 468 11.93 14.97 26.65
C ILE A 468 11.90 14.78 28.16
N ASN A 469 11.05 13.86 28.63
CA ASN A 469 10.89 13.55 30.06
C ASN A 469 12.07 12.73 30.63
N GLU A 470 12.24 12.70 31.95
CA GLU A 470 13.37 12.02 32.59
C GLU A 470 13.32 10.48 32.48
N ASP A 471 12.14 9.89 32.34
CA ASP A 471 11.99 8.44 32.13
C ASP A 471 12.59 8.02 30.79
N GLU A 472 12.30 8.78 29.74
CA GLU A 472 12.88 8.58 28.42
C GLU A 472 14.38 8.87 28.40
N LYS A 473 14.83 9.96 29.05
CA LYS A 473 16.27 10.21 29.21
C LYS A 473 16.98 9.09 29.96
N THR A 474 16.32 8.46 30.93
CA THR A 474 16.87 7.29 31.62
C THR A 474 17.03 6.10 30.68
N LYS A 475 16.07 5.87 29.77
CA LYS A 475 16.20 4.85 28.71
C LYS A 475 17.36 5.18 27.76
N ILE A 476 17.51 6.44 27.36
CA ILE A 476 18.62 6.92 26.53
C ILE A 476 19.97 6.69 27.23
N ARG A 477 20.11 7.10 28.50
CA ARG A 477 21.33 6.87 29.31
C ARG A 477 21.67 5.38 29.37
N LYS A 478 20.68 4.50 29.58
CA LYS A 478 20.90 3.04 29.58
C LYS A 478 21.45 2.53 28.25
N VAL A 479 20.95 3.02 27.12
CA VAL A 479 21.48 2.65 25.78
C VAL A 479 22.92 3.14 25.63
N ILE A 480 23.20 4.40 25.98
CA ILE A 480 24.57 4.95 25.96
C ILE A 480 25.51 4.07 26.82
N SER A 481 25.10 3.73 28.05
CA SER A 481 25.88 2.89 28.95
C SER A 481 26.21 1.52 28.36
N LYS A 482 25.30 0.91 27.58
CA LYS A 482 25.56 -0.36 26.89
C LYS A 482 26.60 -0.22 25.77
N ILE A 483 26.60 0.90 25.06
CA ILE A 483 27.56 1.17 23.98
C ILE A 483 28.97 1.36 24.56
N ILE A 484 29.10 2.13 25.64
CA ILE A 484 30.40 2.47 26.27
C ILE A 484 30.90 1.43 27.28
N ALA A 485 30.09 0.42 27.61
CA ALA A 485 30.46 -0.56 28.62
C ALA A 485 31.78 -1.22 28.23
N PRO A 486 32.77 -1.30 29.14
CA PRO A 486 33.99 -2.04 28.87
C PRO A 486 33.67 -3.51 28.55
N PRO A 487 34.48 -4.16 27.70
CA PRO A 487 34.33 -5.56 27.39
C PRO A 487 34.50 -6.46 28.61
#